data_AF-A0AAD7MCI3-F1
#
_entry.id   AF-A0AAD7MCI3-F1
#
_cell.length_a   1.000
_cell.length_b   1.000
_cell.length_c   1.000
_cell.angle_alpha   90.00
_cell.angle_beta   90.00
_cell.angle_gamma   90.00
#
_symmetry.space_group_name_H-M   'P 1'
#
loop_
_entity.id
_entity.type
_entity.pdbx_description
1 polymer ?
#
loop_
_entity_poly.entity_id
_entity_poly.type
_entity_poly.pdbx_seq_one_letter_code
_entity_poly.pdbx_strand_id
1 'polypeptide(L)'
;EVEEERLFLPSDLTPAERIELQLGKLGTEEARWREGQAFDALRAIRSIVKTIRTLRDRKEKNDRKQKENSRAGDQISDAVRRRDFRMTTYEAARQAMIPLESLTPGPDSAFPPLSVADTFMKSVVKKRQL
;
A
#
# COMPACT_ATOMS: atom_id res chain seq x y z
N GLU A 1 -6.94 -22.95 6.90
CA GLU A 1 -5.68 -23.55 6.43
C GLU A 1 -5.68 -23.57 4.90
N VAL A 2 -5.26 -22.46 4.26
CA VAL A 2 -5.04 -22.37 2.79
C VAL A 2 -3.91 -21.34 2.47
N GLU A 3 -3.11 -20.88 3.45
CA GLU A 3 -2.29 -19.66 3.27
C GLU A 3 -0.79 -19.87 3.00
N GLU A 4 -0.30 -21.10 2.85
CA GLU A 4 1.15 -21.35 2.62
C GLU A 4 1.46 -22.10 1.32
N GLU A 5 0.47 -22.35 0.46
CA GLU A 5 0.73 -23.00 -0.81
C GLU A 5 1.34 -21.98 -1.79
N ARG A 6 2.63 -22.17 -2.10
CA ARG A 6 3.33 -21.36 -3.10
C ARG A 6 2.69 -21.64 -4.46
N LEU A 7 2.09 -20.61 -5.04
CA LEU A 7 1.41 -20.70 -6.33
C LEU A 7 2.39 -20.76 -7.52
N PHE A 8 3.70 -20.73 -7.26
CA PHE A 8 4.77 -20.74 -8.28
C PHE A 8 4.51 -19.76 -9.41
N LEU A 9 4.17 -18.52 -9.04
CA LEU A 9 3.97 -17.47 -10.03
C LEU A 9 5.30 -17.18 -10.75
N PRO A 10 5.27 -16.64 -11.98
CA PRO A 10 6.48 -16.20 -12.66
C PRO A 10 7.39 -15.27 -11.81
N SER A 11 6.82 -14.50 -10.88
CA SER A 11 7.59 -13.71 -9.90
C SER A 11 8.38 -14.54 -8.89
N ASP A 12 7.95 -15.77 -8.60
CA ASP A 12 8.58 -16.68 -7.64
C ASP A 12 9.72 -17.50 -8.26
N LEU A 13 9.84 -17.45 -9.59
CA LEU A 13 10.82 -18.21 -10.38
C LEU A 13 11.99 -17.33 -10.78
N THR A 14 13.16 -17.94 -10.87
CA THR A 14 14.35 -17.28 -11.43
C THR A 14 14.17 -17.04 -12.94
N PRO A 15 14.90 -16.07 -13.52
CA PRO A 15 14.87 -15.84 -14.96
C PRO A 15 15.21 -17.09 -15.79
N ALA A 16 16.13 -17.93 -15.30
CA ALA A 16 16.52 -19.18 -15.95
C ALA A 16 15.37 -20.20 -15.98
N GLU A 17 14.70 -20.41 -14.85
CA GLU A 17 13.55 -21.33 -14.74
C GLU A 17 12.37 -20.84 -15.58
N ARG A 18 12.13 -19.52 -15.67
CA ARG A 18 11.09 -18.97 -16.55
C ARG A 18 11.35 -19.23 -18.03
N ILE A 19 12.61 -19.20 -18.46
CA ILE A 19 12.99 -19.51 -19.84
C ILE A 19 12.80 -21.00 -20.10
N GLU A 20 13.26 -21.86 -19.17
CA GLU A 20 13.11 -23.31 -19.26
C GLU A 20 11.63 -23.74 -19.35
N LEU A 21 10.78 -23.14 -18.51
CA LEU A 21 9.34 -23.41 -18.46
C LEU A 21 8.53 -22.63 -19.51
N GLN A 22 9.19 -21.85 -20.39
CA GLN A 22 8.57 -21.03 -21.43
C GLN A 22 7.51 -20.03 -20.91
N LEU A 23 7.67 -19.56 -19.66
CA LEU A 23 6.73 -18.68 -18.97
C LEU A 23 6.94 -17.19 -19.27
N GLY A 24 7.79 -16.83 -20.24
CA GLY A 24 8.12 -15.44 -20.55
C GLY A 24 6.89 -14.55 -20.81
N LYS A 25 5.92 -15.03 -21.61
CA LYS A 25 4.67 -14.29 -21.87
C LYS A 25 3.82 -14.13 -20.61
N LEU A 26 3.75 -15.16 -19.78
CA LEU A 26 2.99 -15.11 -18.53
C LEU A 26 3.63 -14.13 -17.53
N GLY A 27 4.96 -14.09 -17.47
CA GLY A 27 5.70 -13.11 -16.67
C GLY A 27 5.47 -11.67 -17.12
N THR A 28 5.39 -11.42 -18.44
CA THR A 28 5.07 -10.07 -18.94
C THR A 28 3.64 -9.63 -18.62
N GLU A 29 2.68 -10.56 -18.66
CA GLU A 29 1.32 -10.24 -18.23
C GLU A 29 1.29 -10.01 -16.72
N GLU A 30 1.87 -10.90 -15.91
CA GLU A 30 1.95 -10.71 -14.46
C GLU A 30 2.51 -9.34 -14.10
N ALA A 31 3.60 -8.91 -14.74
CA ALA A 31 4.17 -7.58 -14.50
C ALA A 31 3.15 -6.44 -14.67
N ARG A 32 2.30 -6.49 -15.70
CA ARG A 32 1.21 -5.51 -15.92
C ARG A 32 0.15 -5.58 -14.84
N TRP A 33 -0.21 -6.79 -14.39
CA TRP A 33 -1.16 -6.96 -13.29
C TRP A 33 -0.60 -6.39 -11.97
N ARG A 34 0.69 -6.63 -11.69
CA ARG A 34 1.37 -6.08 -10.50
C ARG A 34 1.48 -4.56 -10.55
N GLU A 35 1.73 -3.99 -11.72
CA GLU A 35 1.72 -2.54 -11.92
C GLU A 35 0.34 -1.94 -11.59
N GLY A 36 -0.72 -2.53 -12.13
CA GLY A 36 -2.10 -2.13 -11.80
C GLY A 36 -2.41 -2.25 -10.31
N GLN A 37 -2.02 -3.37 -9.70
CA GLN A 37 -2.18 -3.61 -8.25
C GLN A 37 -1.45 -2.54 -7.41
N ALA A 38 -0.24 -2.14 -7.82
CA ALA A 38 0.51 -1.10 -7.14
C ALA A 38 -0.18 0.27 -7.25
N PHE A 39 -0.68 0.64 -8.43
CA PHE A 39 -1.46 1.87 -8.62
C PHE A 39 -2.74 1.90 -7.79
N ASP A 40 -3.49 0.80 -7.77
CA ASP A 40 -4.71 0.69 -6.98
C ASP A 40 -4.43 0.79 -5.48
N ALA A 41 -3.37 0.13 -5.00
CA ALA A 41 -2.92 0.24 -3.62
C ALA A 41 -2.55 1.69 -3.27
N LEU A 42 -1.79 2.38 -4.12
CA LEU A 42 -1.44 3.80 -3.92
C LEU A 42 -2.68 4.70 -3.89
N ARG A 43 -3.64 4.48 -4.78
CA ARG A 43 -4.90 5.23 -4.81
C ARG A 43 -5.70 5.03 -3.53
N ALA A 44 -5.78 3.79 -3.05
CA ALA A 44 -6.44 3.46 -1.80
C ALA A 44 -5.73 4.09 -0.59
N ILE A 45 -4.40 4.00 -0.50
CA ILE A 45 -3.60 4.61 0.57
C ILE A 45 -3.86 6.12 0.63
N ARG A 46 -3.81 6.82 -0.51
CA ARG A 46 -4.10 8.26 -0.58
C ARG A 46 -5.50 8.61 -0.06
N SER A 47 -6.50 7.80 -0.38
CA SER A 47 -7.87 7.99 0.13
C SER A 47 -7.94 7.77 1.63
N ILE A 48 -7.38 6.67 2.14
CA ILE A 48 -7.39 6.32 3.56
C ILE A 48 -6.64 7.37 4.39
N VAL A 49 -5.50 7.86 3.92
CA VAL A 49 -4.73 8.92 4.60
C VAL A 49 -5.57 10.20 4.76
N LYS A 50 -6.31 10.60 3.72
CA LYS A 50 -7.25 11.73 3.81
C LYS A 50 -8.33 11.45 4.85
N THR A 51 -8.91 10.25 4.87
CA THR A 51 -9.91 9.85 5.86
C THR A 51 -9.35 9.89 7.28
N ILE A 52 -8.16 9.33 7.53
CA ILE A 52 -7.48 9.38 8.85
C ILE A 52 -7.30 10.84 9.28
N ARG A 53 -6.86 11.71 8.38
CA ARG A 53 -6.70 13.14 8.66
C ARG A 53 -8.02 13.79 9.07
N THR A 54 -9.08 13.58 8.29
CA THR A 54 -10.41 14.15 8.58
C THR A 54 -10.97 13.63 9.90
N LEU A 55 -10.77 12.34 10.21
CA LEU A 55 -11.19 11.75 11.49
C LEU A 55 -10.43 12.36 12.67
N ARG A 56 -9.11 12.57 12.54
CA ARG A 56 -8.31 13.25 13.57
C ARG A 56 -8.75 14.69 13.78
N ASP A 57 -8.97 15.44 12.70
CA ASP A 57 -9.43 16.84 12.77
C ASP A 57 -10.85 16.94 13.37
N ARG A 58 -11.74 15.96 13.09
CA ARG A 58 -13.08 15.87 13.70
C ARG A 58 -13.01 15.55 15.19
N LYS A 59 -12.18 14.56 15.57
CA LYS A 59 -11.99 14.16 16.97
C LYS A 59 -11.54 15.34 17.83
N GLU A 60 -10.54 16.09 17.35
CA GLU A 60 -10.01 17.25 18.06
C GLU A 60 -11.05 18.36 18.27
N LYS A 61 -11.97 18.57 17.32
CA LYS A 61 -12.97 19.64 17.40
C LYS A 61 -14.19 19.26 18.23
N ASN A 62 -14.68 18.02 18.10
CA ASN A 62 -16.03 17.67 18.50
C ASN A 62 -16.11 16.68 19.68
N ASP A 63 -15.10 15.83 19.88
CA ASP A 63 -15.23 14.70 20.79
C ASP A 63 -14.64 15.05 22.17
N ARG A 64 -15.42 15.78 22.97
CA ARG A 64 -15.03 16.19 24.33
C ARG A 64 -15.44 15.18 25.40
N LYS A 65 -16.37 14.25 25.09
CA LYS A 65 -16.90 13.26 26.05
C LYS A 65 -16.23 11.89 25.86
N GLN A 66 -16.09 11.13 26.95
CA GLN A 66 -15.37 9.84 26.99
C GLN A 66 -15.89 8.80 25.96
N LYS A 67 -17.21 8.69 25.78
CA LYS A 67 -17.83 7.75 24.82
C LYS A 67 -17.59 8.12 23.36
N GLU A 68 -17.55 9.41 23.05
CA GLU A 68 -17.26 9.94 21.72
C GLU A 68 -15.78 9.72 21.38
N ASN A 69 -14.90 9.94 22.36
CA ASN A 69 -13.47 9.69 22.23
C ASN A 69 -13.11 8.22 21.95
N SER A 70 -13.83 7.27 22.57
CA SER A 70 -13.63 5.84 22.30
C SER A 70 -14.00 5.50 20.85
N ARG A 71 -15.19 5.90 20.39
CA ARG A 71 -15.67 5.60 19.03
C ARG A 71 -14.79 6.23 17.95
N ALA A 72 -14.38 7.48 18.14
CA ALA A 72 -13.48 8.15 17.21
C ALA A 72 -12.08 7.51 17.22
N GLY A 73 -11.61 7.04 18.39
CA GLY A 73 -10.40 6.24 18.52
C GLY A 73 -10.46 4.95 17.69
N ASP A 74 -11.54 4.19 17.82
CA ASP A 74 -11.74 2.93 17.09
C ASP A 74 -11.79 3.15 15.57
N GLN A 75 -12.47 4.21 15.11
CA GLN A 75 -12.52 4.57 13.69
C GLN A 75 -11.14 4.95 13.13
N ILE A 76 -10.33 5.68 13.90
CA ILE A 76 -8.96 6.02 13.50
C ILE A 76 -8.09 4.77 13.44
N SER A 77 -8.20 3.89 14.43
CA SER A 77 -7.44 2.64 14.49
C SER A 77 -7.80 1.71 13.33
N ASP A 78 -9.08 1.57 12.98
CA ASP A 78 -9.50 0.78 11.83
C ASP A 78 -8.97 1.37 10.51
N ALA A 79 -9.06 2.70 10.34
CA ALA A 79 -8.51 3.36 9.17
C ALA A 79 -6.98 3.19 9.05
N VAL A 80 -6.25 3.23 10.17
CA VAL A 80 -4.81 2.95 10.22
C VAL A 80 -4.51 1.50 9.82
N ARG A 81 -5.26 0.52 10.36
CA ARG A 81 -5.11 -0.89 9.97
C ARG A 81 -5.33 -1.10 8.47
N ARG A 82 -6.34 -0.45 7.90
CA ARG A 82 -6.61 -0.50 6.45
C ARG A 82 -5.48 0.12 5.63
N ARG A 83 -4.88 1.22 6.09
CA ARG A 83 -3.70 1.82 5.44
C ARG A 83 -2.55 0.82 5.44
N ASP A 84 -2.23 0.24 6.58
CA ASP A 84 -1.09 -0.67 6.73
C ASP A 84 -1.26 -1.92 5.86
N PHE A 85 -2.47 -2.46 5.78
CA PHE A 85 -2.80 -3.55 4.86
C PHE A 85 -2.63 -3.16 3.37
N ARG A 86 -2.97 -1.93 2.99
CA ARG A 86 -2.74 -1.48 1.61
C ARG A 86 -1.26 -1.22 1.33
N MET A 87 -0.49 -0.82 2.34
CA MET A 87 0.97 -0.70 2.22
C MET A 87 1.64 -2.06 2.03
N THR A 88 1.20 -3.10 2.75
CA THR A 88 1.72 -4.46 2.53
C THR A 88 1.34 -4.98 1.14
N THR A 89 0.13 -4.68 0.66
CA THR A 89 -0.30 -5.01 -0.71
C THR A 89 0.59 -4.34 -1.76
N TYR A 90 0.92 -3.06 -1.56
CA TYR A 90 1.83 -2.30 -2.43
C TYR A 90 3.23 -2.92 -2.44
N GLU A 91 3.79 -3.21 -1.26
CA GLU A 91 5.12 -3.81 -1.17
C GLU A 91 5.17 -5.21 -1.79
N ALA A 92 4.12 -6.03 -1.61
CA ALA A 92 4.03 -7.34 -2.24
C ALA A 92 4.03 -7.24 -3.78
N ALA A 93 3.26 -6.30 -4.35
CA ALA A 93 3.28 -6.05 -5.79
C ALA A 93 4.65 -5.56 -6.26
N ARG A 94 5.29 -4.66 -5.49
CA ARG A 94 6.63 -4.14 -5.77
C ARG A 94 7.67 -5.26 -5.80
N GLN A 95 7.68 -6.12 -4.78
CA GLN A 95 8.60 -7.24 -4.68
C GLN A 95 8.42 -8.25 -5.80
N ALA A 96 7.19 -8.47 -6.27
CA ALA A 96 6.92 -9.35 -7.41
C ALA A 96 7.40 -8.77 -8.76
N MET A 97 7.46 -7.44 -8.91
CA MET A 97 7.93 -6.78 -10.13
C MET A 97 9.47 -6.81 -10.30
N ILE A 98 10.23 -6.86 -9.20
CA ILE A 98 11.70 -6.90 -9.23
C ILE A 98 12.24 -8.15 -9.97
N PRO A 99 11.85 -9.39 -9.61
CA PRO A 99 12.35 -10.59 -10.28
C PRO A 99 11.82 -10.72 -11.70
N LEU A 100 10.71 -10.06 -12.05
CA LEU A 100 10.19 -9.97 -13.42
C LEU A 100 10.98 -8.98 -14.30
N GLU A 101 11.99 -8.31 -13.76
CA GLU A 101 12.79 -7.28 -14.43
C GLU A 101 11.95 -6.09 -14.95
N SER A 102 10.70 -5.96 -14.48
CA SER A 102 9.80 -4.87 -14.83
C SER A 102 9.99 -3.63 -13.95
N LEU A 103 10.76 -3.76 -12.86
CA LEU A 103 11.07 -2.67 -11.95
C LEU A 103 12.52 -2.76 -11.47
N THR A 104 13.31 -1.71 -11.74
CA THR A 104 14.62 -1.55 -11.10
C THR A 104 14.43 -1.19 -9.62
N PRO A 105 14.97 -1.96 -8.67
CA PRO A 105 14.83 -1.64 -7.26
C PRO A 105 15.60 -0.35 -6.93
N GLY A 106 14.92 0.62 -6.33
CA GLY A 106 15.57 1.85 -5.84
C GLY A 106 14.59 2.97 -5.51
N PRO A 107 15.09 4.07 -4.92
CA PRO A 107 14.30 5.27 -4.64
C PRO A 107 13.87 6.00 -5.92
N ASP A 108 14.64 5.89 -7.00
CA ASP A 108 14.33 6.52 -8.29
C ASP A 108 13.48 5.63 -9.22
N SER A 109 12.97 4.51 -8.70
CA SER A 109 12.12 3.61 -9.45
C SER A 109 10.72 4.19 -9.64
N ALA A 110 9.98 3.73 -10.67
CA ALA A 110 8.59 4.14 -10.88
C ALA A 110 7.68 3.84 -9.66
N PHE A 111 8.05 2.80 -8.90
CA PHE A 111 7.41 2.39 -7.66
C PHE A 111 8.42 2.37 -6.50
N PRO A 112 8.73 3.54 -5.93
CA PRO A 112 9.71 3.64 -4.86
C PRO A 112 9.22 2.92 -3.59
N PRO A 113 10.13 2.48 -2.71
CA PRO A 113 9.75 1.93 -1.42
C PRO A 113 8.91 2.95 -0.64
N LEU A 114 7.81 2.50 -0.03
CA LEU A 114 6.87 3.36 0.67
C LEU A 114 6.97 3.14 2.18
N SER A 115 7.33 4.17 2.93
CA SER A 115 7.36 4.13 4.39
C SER A 115 6.07 4.69 5.01
N VAL A 116 5.86 4.40 6.29
CA VAL A 116 4.72 4.97 7.03
C VAL A 116 4.85 6.50 7.13
N ALA A 117 6.08 7.03 7.14
CA ALA A 117 6.33 8.47 7.18
C ALA A 117 5.80 9.19 5.93
N ASP A 118 5.83 8.54 4.77
CA ASP A 118 5.32 9.07 3.51
C ASP A 118 3.79 9.18 3.47
N THR A 119 3.11 8.47 4.39
CA THR A 119 1.65 8.55 4.55
C THR A 119 1.20 9.73 5.40
N PHE A 120 2.12 10.60 5.83
CA PHE A 120 1.79 11.77 6.61
C PHE A 120 1.22 12.91 5.74
N MET A 121 0.08 13.45 6.16
CA MET A 121 -0.54 14.61 5.53
C MET A 121 -0.75 15.74 6.56
N LYS A 122 -0.32 16.95 6.21
CA LYS A 122 -0.60 18.18 6.97
C LYS A 122 -2.10 18.52 6.88
N SER A 123 -2.67 19.09 7.95
CA SER A 123 -4.06 19.61 7.86
C SER A 123 -4.09 20.81 6.92
N VAL A 124 -5.10 20.84 6.05
CA VAL A 124 -5.42 22.04 5.25
C VAL A 124 -6.41 22.94 6.00
N VAL A 125 -7.08 22.43 7.05
CA VAL A 125 -8.11 23.14 7.81
C VAL A 125 -7.51 23.98 8.94
N LYS A 126 -6.37 23.57 9.50
CA LYS A 126 -5.66 24.38 10.50
C LYS A 126 -4.90 25.52 9.80
N LYS A 127 -5.22 26.77 10.13
CA LYS A 127 -4.39 27.93 9.74
C LYS A 127 -2.99 27.73 10.32
N ARG A 128 -1.94 28.01 9.52
CA ARG A 128 -0.57 28.14 10.03
C ARG A 128 -0.60 29.16 11.17
N GLN A 129 -0.25 28.74 12.38
CA GLN A 129 0.18 29.70 13.39
C GLN A 129 1.62 30.07 13.02
N LEU A 130 1.81 31.34 12.69
CA LEU A 130 3.11 31.98 12.49
C LEU A 130 3.77 32.20 13.85
#